data_AF-A0A968K587-F1
#
_entry.id   AF-A0A968K587-F1
#
_cell.length_a   1.000
_cell.length_b   1.000
_cell.length_c   1.000
_cell.angle_alpha   90.00
_cell.angle_beta   90.00
_cell.angle_gamma   90.00
#
_symmetry.space_group_name_H-M   'P 1'
#
loop_
_entity.id
_entity.type
_entity.pdbx_description
1 polymer ?
#
loop_
_entity_poly.entity_id
_entity_poly.type
_entity_poly.pdbx_seq_one_letter_code
_entity_poly.pdbx_strand_id
1 'polypeptide(L)' 'ISDDYWNYNIGGTATGGSGTQLADTGASWATDEWIGYTVKNTTDDARGIANDNDGTTIDFASG' A
#
# COMPACT_ATOMS: atom_id res chain seq x y z
N ILE A 1 14.70 24.35 -1.77
CA ILE A 1 13.29 23.89 -1.79
C ILE A 1 13.15 22.90 -0.66
N SER A 2 12.38 23.24 0.38
CA SER A 2 12.12 22.30 1.48
C SER A 2 11.38 21.10 0.90
N ASP A 3 11.99 19.93 0.98
CA ASP A 3 11.25 18.68 0.89
C ASP A 3 10.57 18.49 2.24
N ASP A 4 9.27 18.72 2.28
CA ASP A 4 8.49 18.59 3.49
C ASP A 4 8.37 17.09 3.80
N TYR A 5 9.18 16.63 4.76
CA TYR A 5 9.23 15.26 5.32
C TYR A 5 7.84 14.68 5.70
N TRP A 6 6.82 15.52 5.76
CA TRP A 6 5.41 15.18 6.01
C TRP A 6 4.62 14.77 4.76
N ASN A 7 5.17 14.97 3.56
CA ASN A 7 4.49 14.72 2.29
C ASN A 7 5.17 13.63 1.45
N TYR A 8 6.00 12.80 2.09
CA TYR A 8 6.62 11.63 1.47
C TYR A 8 5.57 10.53 1.29
N ASN A 9 4.75 10.69 0.25
CA ASN A 9 3.86 9.64 -0.19
C ASN A 9 4.72 8.59 -0.92
N ILE A 10 4.95 7.45 -0.28
CA ILE A 10 5.56 6.29 -0.94
C ILE A 10 4.50 5.70 -1.87
N GLY A 11 4.59 6.06 -3.14
CA GLY A 11 3.75 5.51 -4.21
C GLY A 11 4.43 4.32 -4.88
N GLY A 12 3.65 3.30 -5.22
CA GLY A 12 4.09 2.15 -6.01
C GLY A 12 3.07 1.79 -7.09
N THR A 13 3.43 0.85 -7.97
CA THR A 13 2.53 0.33 -9.00
C THR A 13 2.19 -1.12 -8.69
N ALA A 14 0.96 -1.39 -8.26
CA ALA A 14 0.53 -2.76 -8.06
C ALA A 14 0.15 -3.44 -9.37
N THR A 15 0.44 -4.73 -9.47
CA THR A 15 0.08 -5.59 -10.60
C THR A 15 -1.37 -6.07 -10.57
N GLY A 16 -2.02 -5.98 -9.41
CA GLY A 16 -3.41 -6.36 -9.20
C GLY A 16 -3.87 -6.04 -7.78
N GLY A 17 -5.06 -6.52 -7.44
CA GLY A 17 -5.65 -6.30 -6.12
C GLY A 17 -7.17 -6.41 -6.12
N SER A 18 -7.76 -6.11 -4.98
CA SER A 18 -9.18 -5.98 -4.74
C SER A 18 -9.47 -4.79 -3.83
N GLY A 19 -10.74 -4.54 -3.48
CA GLY A 19 -11.11 -3.48 -2.55
C GLY A 19 -10.55 -3.62 -1.13
N THR A 20 -9.90 -4.75 -0.80
CA THR A 20 -9.27 -5.02 0.50
C THR A 20 -7.84 -5.56 0.37
N GLN A 21 -7.26 -5.57 -0.83
CA GLN A 21 -5.94 -6.15 -1.07
C GLN A 21 -5.22 -5.43 -2.21
N LEU A 22 -3.92 -5.20 -2.03
CA LEU A 22 -3.01 -4.75 -3.08
C LEU A 22 -2.01 -5.87 -3.36
N ALA A 23 -1.84 -6.26 -4.62
CA ALA A 23 -0.86 -7.27 -5.02
C ALA A 23 0.12 -6.69 -6.05
N ASP A 24 1.38 -6.60 -5.67
CA ASP A 24 2.50 -6.19 -6.52
C ASP A 24 3.54 -7.31 -6.62
N THR A 25 3.42 -8.16 -7.63
CA THR A 25 4.35 -9.29 -7.82
C THR A 25 5.76 -8.86 -8.22
N GLY A 26 5.96 -7.58 -8.56
CA GLY A 26 7.27 -7.00 -8.82
C GLY A 26 7.92 -6.37 -7.59
N ALA A 27 7.17 -6.21 -6.50
CA ALA A 27 7.68 -5.68 -5.25
C ALA A 27 8.52 -6.72 -4.49
N SER A 28 9.32 -6.19 -3.57
CA SER A 28 10.10 -6.98 -2.60
C SER A 28 10.15 -6.22 -1.28
N TRP A 29 8.97 -5.91 -0.73
CA TRP A 29 8.82 -5.24 0.56
C TRP A 29 9.34 -6.10 1.71
N ALA A 30 9.69 -5.46 2.82
CA ALA A 30 9.91 -6.22 4.04
C ALA A 30 8.56 -6.65 4.63
N THR A 31 8.51 -7.83 5.26
CA THR A 31 7.31 -8.27 5.99
C THR A 31 6.96 -7.24 7.07
N ASP A 32 5.67 -6.94 7.22
CA ASP A 32 5.11 -5.99 8.17
C ASP A 32 5.53 -4.52 7.97
N GLU A 33 6.22 -4.18 6.86
CA GLU A 33 6.73 -2.82 6.61
C GLU A 33 5.61 -1.78 6.54
N TRP A 34 4.48 -2.17 5.93
CA TRP A 34 3.38 -1.26 5.62
C TRP A 34 2.21 -1.36 6.60
N ILE A 35 2.27 -2.22 7.61
CA ILE A 35 1.16 -2.37 8.58
C ILE A 35 0.91 -1.03 9.31
N GLY A 36 -0.36 -0.62 9.38
CA GLY A 36 -0.80 0.63 10.00
C GLY A 36 -0.74 1.85 9.08
N TYR A 37 -0.14 1.74 7.89
CA TYR A 37 -0.17 2.80 6.89
C TYR A 37 -1.50 2.81 6.12
N THR A 38 -1.88 3.99 5.63
CA THR A 38 -3.03 4.13 4.73
C THR A 38 -2.62 3.70 3.32
N VAL A 39 -3.30 2.67 2.81
CA VAL A 39 -3.16 2.20 1.44
C VAL A 39 -4.21 2.90 0.58
N LYS A 40 -3.79 3.37 -0.59
CA LYS A 40 -4.69 3.83 -1.65
C LYS A 40 -4.41 3.04 -2.92
N ASN A 41 -5.33 2.17 -3.31
CA ASN A 41 -5.33 1.60 -4.64
C ASN A 41 -5.80 2.67 -5.65
N THR A 42 -4.95 3.03 -6.59
CA THR A 42 -5.24 4.06 -7.59
C THR A 42 -6.02 3.53 -8.79
N THR A 43 -6.21 2.21 -8.89
CA THR A 43 -6.94 1.56 -9.98
C THR A 43 -8.45 1.61 -9.78
N ASP A 44 -8.91 1.35 -8.56
CA ASP A 44 -10.34 1.31 -8.18
C ASP A 44 -10.70 2.35 -7.10
N ASP A 45 -9.75 3.22 -6.74
CA ASP A 45 -9.83 4.23 -5.68
C ASP A 45 -10.10 3.63 -4.27
N ALA A 46 -9.92 2.32 -4.09
CA ALA A 46 -10.07 1.67 -2.79
C ALA A 46 -9.03 2.18 -1.79
N ARG A 47 -9.47 2.37 -0.54
CA ARG A 47 -8.65 2.93 0.54
C ARG A 47 -8.89 2.16 1.83
N GLY A 48 -7.81 1.92 2.58
CA GLY A 48 -7.89 1.22 3.84
C GLY A 48 -6.60 1.31 4.65
N ILE A 49 -6.66 0.85 5.90
CA ILE A 49 -5.48 0.69 6.74
C ILE A 49 -4.93 -0.72 6.52
N ALA A 50 -3.64 -0.81 6.17
CA ALA A 50 -2.95 -2.08 6.05
C ALA A 50 -2.95 -2.83 7.40
N ASN A 51 -3.45 -4.06 7.40
CA ASN A 51 -3.47 -4.93 8.56
C ASN A 51 -2.56 -6.16 8.41
N ASP A 52 -2.11 -6.45 7.20
CA ASP A 52 -1.08 -7.44 6.90
C ASP A 52 -0.26 -6.99 5.69
N ASN A 53 1.01 -7.38 5.66
CA ASN A 53 1.90 -7.12 4.53
C ASN A 53 3.00 -8.17 4.42
N ASP A 54 3.03 -8.85 3.27
CA ASP A 54 4.16 -9.68 2.84
C ASP A 54 5.01 -8.97 1.77
N GLY A 55 6.01 -9.67 1.22
CA GLY A 55 6.93 -9.07 0.24
C GLY A 55 6.30 -8.58 -1.06
N THR A 56 5.05 -8.94 -1.33
CA THR A 56 4.33 -8.66 -2.59
C THR A 56 2.87 -8.27 -2.40
N THR A 57 2.31 -8.43 -1.21
CA THR A 57 0.88 -8.29 -0.94
C THR A 57 0.67 -7.42 0.29
N ILE A 58 -0.31 -6.52 0.21
CA ILE A 58 -0.81 -5.76 1.36
C ILE A 58 -2.30 -6.03 1.48
N ASP A 59 -2.73 -6.59 2.60
CA ASP A 59 -4.14 -6.67 2.94
C ASP A 59 -4.53 -5.46 3.77
N PHE A 60 -5.71 -4.89 3.50
CA PHE A 60 -6.21 -3.71 4.18
C PHE A 60 -7.71 -3.77 4.41
N ALA A 61 -8.15 -3.23 5.55
CA ALA A 61 -9.58 -3.13 5.84
C ALA A 61 -10.20 -1.98 5.03
N SER A 62 -11.22 -2.28 4.21
CA SER A 62 -12.02 -1.25 3.55
C SER A 62 -12.85 -0.49 4.59
N GLY A 63 -12.68 0.83 4.65
CA GLY A 63 -13.51 1.73 5.46
C GLY A 63 -14.83 2.09 4.79
#